data_AF-A0A5B9D6S7-F1
#
_entry.id   AF-A0A5B9D6S7-F1
#
_cell.length_a   1.000
_cell.length_b   1.000
_cell.length_c   1.000
_cell.angle_alpha   90.00
_cell.angle_beta   90.00
_cell.angle_gamma   90.00
#
_symmetry.space_group_name_H-M   'P 1'
#
loop_
_entity.id
_entity.type
_entity.pdbx_description
1 polymer ?
#
loop_
_entity_poly.entity_id
_entity_poly.type
_entity_poly.pdbx_seq_one_letter_code
_entity_poly.pdbx_strand_id
1 'polypeptide(L)'
;MLDFIKIAIGVGEQDEIFNKGHFGESKKFFVYQYNIHSKKLELLNSYTNTSPEEKKHADPDKARNVSSIIGEVDCILAHALGQNIIRMRKKYLILISRSLYIKEALNKFPENIELILQEMAKKNEERKVLKI
;
A
#
# COMPACT_ATOMS: atom_id res chain seq x y z
N MET A 1 16.30 1.38 -14.76
CA MET A 1 15.45 0.22 -14.41
C MET A 1 15.11 0.38 -12.94
N LEU A 2 13.89 0.04 -12.49
CA LEU A 2 13.59 0.04 -11.06
C LEU A 2 14.36 -1.13 -10.42
N ASP A 3 15.16 -0.85 -9.39
CA ASP A 3 15.86 -1.89 -8.61
C ASP A 3 15.05 -2.33 -7.39
N PHE A 4 14.16 -1.46 -6.93
CA PHE A 4 13.36 -1.65 -5.73
C PHE A 4 11.90 -1.24 -5.95
N ILE A 5 11.00 -1.88 -5.19
CA ILE A 5 9.59 -1.47 -5.07
C ILE A 5 9.28 -1.23 -3.60
N LYS A 6 8.79 -0.03 -3.28
CA LYS A 6 8.35 0.35 -1.94
C LYS A 6 6.86 0.11 -1.77
N ILE A 7 6.48 -0.58 -0.71
CA ILE A 7 5.13 -1.07 -0.46
C ILE A 7 4.65 -0.54 0.88
N ALA A 8 3.62 0.30 0.88
CA ALA A 8 2.97 0.75 2.10
C ALA A 8 1.82 -0.18 2.50
N ILE A 9 1.75 -0.49 3.80
CA ILE A 9 0.73 -1.34 4.41
C ILE A 9 0.12 -0.62 5.61
N GLY A 10 -1.21 -0.58 5.64
CA GLY A 10 -1.97 -0.11 6.79
C GLY A 10 -2.18 -1.25 7.77
N VAL A 11 -1.63 -1.12 8.97
CA VAL A 11 -1.63 -2.16 10.00
C VAL A 11 -2.91 -2.09 10.83
N GLY A 12 -3.44 -3.24 11.22
CA GLY A 12 -4.62 -3.35 12.08
C GLY A 12 -4.31 -3.19 13.56
N GLU A 13 -5.22 -3.64 14.43
CA GLU A 13 -5.01 -3.61 15.89
C GLU A 13 -3.87 -4.53 16.35
N GLN A 14 -3.57 -5.57 15.57
CA GLN A 14 -2.39 -6.42 15.74
C GLN A 14 -1.43 -6.17 14.59
N ASP A 15 -0.13 -6.13 14.88
CA ASP A 15 0.92 -5.80 13.90
C ASP A 15 1.05 -6.84 12.76
N GLU A 16 0.38 -7.98 12.88
CA GLU A 16 0.44 -9.10 11.93
C GLU A 16 -0.66 -9.07 10.86
N ILE A 17 -1.70 -8.26 11.07
CA ILE A 17 -2.88 -8.21 10.20
C ILE A 17 -3.06 -6.84 9.55
N PHE A 18 -3.66 -6.84 8.36
CA PHE A 18 -4.10 -5.60 7.74
C PHE A 18 -5.19 -4.93 8.60
N ASN A 19 -5.27 -3.60 8.50
CA ASN A 19 -6.47 -2.93 8.93
C ASN A 19 -7.67 -3.43 8.12
N LYS A 20 -8.74 -3.82 8.84
CA LYS A 20 -10.00 -4.26 8.25
C LYS A 20 -10.82 -3.09 7.70
N GLY A 21 -10.60 -1.89 8.25
CA GLY A 21 -11.18 -0.65 7.78
C GLY A 21 -10.43 -0.06 6.59
N HIS A 22 -10.47 1.25 6.44
CA HIS A 22 -9.77 1.91 5.34
C HIS A 22 -8.27 2.03 5.64
N PHE A 23 -7.43 1.92 4.60
CA PHE A 23 -5.98 2.11 4.72
C PHE A 23 -5.62 3.42 5.46
N GLY A 24 -6.27 4.53 5.15
CA GLY A 24 -5.99 5.84 5.77
C GLY A 24 -6.39 5.95 7.25
N GLU A 25 -7.10 4.98 7.80
CA GLU A 25 -7.53 4.92 9.21
C GLU A 25 -6.61 4.05 10.07
N SER A 26 -5.63 3.36 9.46
CA SER A 26 -4.67 2.57 10.21
C SER A 26 -3.92 3.44 11.21
N LYS A 27 -3.80 2.99 12.46
CA LYS A 27 -3.01 3.70 13.50
C LYS A 27 -1.52 3.75 13.17
N LYS A 28 -1.06 2.83 12.33
CA LYS A 28 0.35 2.63 11.97
C LYS A 28 0.47 2.15 10.53
N PHE A 29 1.57 2.54 9.90
CA PHE A 29 1.94 2.09 8.56
C PHE A 29 3.28 1.38 8.60
N PHE A 30 3.37 0.26 7.88
CA PHE A 30 4.63 -0.35 7.53
C PHE A 30 4.99 -0.01 6.09
N VAL A 31 6.24 0.34 5.85
CA VAL A 31 6.79 0.47 4.51
C VAL A 31 7.85 -0.59 4.32
N TYR A 32 7.59 -1.51 3.40
CA TYR A 32 8.53 -2.54 2.98
C TYR A 32 9.25 -2.11 1.70
N GLN A 33 10.42 -2.67 1.48
CA GLN A 33 11.18 -2.55 0.25
C GLN A 33 11.46 -3.93 -0.32
N TYR A 34 11.04 -4.16 -1.57
CA TYR A 34 11.34 -5.37 -2.32
C TYR A 34 12.46 -5.11 -3.32
N ASN A 35 13.54 -5.88 -3.28
CA ASN A 35 14.60 -5.84 -4.27
C ASN A 35 14.28 -6.83 -5.41
N ILE A 36 14.18 -6.33 -6.63
CA ILE A 36 13.74 -7.12 -7.80
C ILE A 36 14.76 -8.20 -8.17
N HIS A 37 16.05 -7.92 -8.01
CA HIS A 37 17.14 -8.83 -8.42
C HIS A 37 17.37 -9.94 -7.40
N SER A 38 17.46 -9.59 -6.11
CA SER A 38 17.71 -10.56 -5.04
C SER A 38 16.44 -11.24 -4.54
N LYS A 39 15.26 -10.73 -4.93
CA LYS A 39 13.93 -11.16 -4.49
C LYS A 39 13.73 -11.07 -2.96
N LYS A 40 14.51 -10.22 -2.30
CA LYS A 40 14.40 -9.99 -0.85
C LYS A 40 13.40 -8.90 -0.54
N LEU A 41 12.62 -9.12 0.52
CA LEU A 41 11.68 -8.15 1.07
C LEU A 41 12.10 -7.80 2.49
N GLU A 42 12.23 -6.52 2.77
CA GLU A 42 12.69 -6.01 4.06
C GLU A 42 11.77 -4.90 4.55
N LEU A 43 11.54 -4.83 5.87
CA LEU A 43 10.83 -3.70 6.48
C LEU A 43 11.78 -2.51 6.48
N LEU A 44 11.44 -1.47 5.72
CA LEU A 44 12.25 -0.26 5.62
C LEU A 44 11.96 0.66 6.81
N ASN A 45 10.68 0.96 7.06
CA ASN A 45 10.26 1.88 8.10
C ASN A 45 8.88 1.52 8.67
N SER A 46 8.62 2.04 9.87
CA SER A 46 7.32 2.01 10.54
C SER A 46 6.94 3.44 10.92
N TYR A 47 5.73 3.86 10.58
CA TYR A 47 5.23 5.20 10.86
C TYR A 47 3.96 5.15 11.70
N THR A 48 3.87 5.99 12.72
CA THR A 48 2.60 6.26 13.40
C THR A 48 1.73 7.16 12.53
N ASN A 49 0.44 6.85 12.43
CA ASN A 49 -0.49 7.71 11.71
C ASN A 49 -0.85 8.92 12.57
N THR A 50 -0.29 10.07 12.21
CA THR A 50 -0.59 11.37 12.83
C THR A 50 -1.54 12.21 11.99
N SER A 51 -2.18 11.63 10.97
CA SER A 51 -3.16 12.37 10.16
C SER A 51 -4.36 12.77 11.02
N PRO A 52 -4.92 13.97 10.79
CA PRO A 52 -6.06 14.43 11.55
C PRO A 52 -7.27 13.52 11.32
N GLU A 53 -8.17 13.49 12.30
CA GLU A 53 -9.48 12.88 12.11
C GLU A 53 -10.20 13.50 10.91
N GLU A 54 -11.03 12.68 10.31
CA GLU A 54 -11.72 13.01 9.08
C GLU A 54 -12.81 14.04 9.37
N LYS A 55 -12.66 15.26 8.84
CA LYS A 55 -13.65 16.35 9.04
C LYS A 55 -14.86 16.22 8.12
N LYS A 56 -14.69 15.54 6.99
CA LYS A 56 -15.71 15.24 5.99
C LYS A 56 -15.41 13.90 5.34
N HIS A 57 -16.43 13.17 4.94
CA HIS A 57 -16.24 11.88 4.27
C HIS A 57 -15.35 12.01 3.04
N ALA A 58 -14.36 11.14 2.93
CA ALA A 58 -13.32 11.18 1.90
C ALA A 58 -12.47 12.48 1.93
N ASP A 59 -12.01 12.90 3.12
CA ASP A 59 -11.30 14.17 3.30
C ASP A 59 -9.98 14.20 2.49
N PRO A 60 -9.85 15.08 1.48
CA PRO A 60 -8.66 15.18 0.67
C PRO A 60 -7.42 15.60 1.45
N ASP A 61 -7.57 16.29 2.58
CA ASP A 61 -6.48 16.73 3.44
C ASP A 61 -5.95 15.58 4.29
N LYS A 62 -6.83 14.73 4.82
CA LYS A 62 -6.44 13.47 5.49
C LYS A 62 -5.65 12.57 4.55
N ALA A 63 -6.15 12.37 3.33
CA ALA A 63 -5.45 11.54 2.34
C ALA A 63 -4.10 12.17 1.89
N ARG A 64 -3.95 13.50 1.92
CA ARG A 64 -2.66 14.18 1.70
C ARG A 64 -1.71 13.92 2.86
N ASN A 65 -2.16 14.06 4.10
CA ASN A 65 -1.36 13.78 5.29
C ASN A 65 -0.88 12.32 5.33
N VAL A 66 -1.77 11.35 5.09
CA VAL A 66 -1.38 9.93 4.99
C VAL A 66 -0.31 9.72 3.92
N SER A 67 -0.48 10.35 2.74
CA SER A 67 0.51 10.28 1.67
C SER A 67 1.87 10.88 2.05
N SER A 68 1.88 11.93 2.88
CA SER A 68 3.11 12.53 3.42
C SER A 68 3.77 11.64 4.47
N ILE A 69 2.98 10.98 5.34
CA ILE A 69 3.47 10.09 6.40
C ILE A 69 4.20 8.87 5.81
N ILE A 70 3.58 8.19 4.83
CA ILE A 70 4.18 7.00 4.22
C ILE A 70 5.30 7.35 3.23
N GLY A 71 5.40 8.62 2.82
CA GLY A 71 6.40 9.12 1.89
C GLY A 71 6.22 8.64 0.45
N GLU A 72 7.33 8.59 -0.28
CA GLU A 72 7.40 8.08 -1.65
C GLU A 72 7.39 6.55 -1.64
N VAL A 73 6.24 5.98 -2.01
CA VAL A 73 6.04 4.55 -2.19
C VAL A 73 5.42 4.29 -3.56
N ASP A 74 5.66 3.09 -4.08
CA ASP A 74 5.18 2.67 -5.39
C ASP A 74 3.81 2.00 -5.30
N CYS A 75 3.65 1.17 -4.27
CA CYS A 75 2.50 0.31 -4.08
C CYS A 75 1.83 0.54 -2.73
N ILE A 76 0.51 0.38 -2.70
CA ILE A 76 -0.25 0.16 -1.46
C ILE A 76 -0.76 -1.27 -1.50
N LEU A 77 -0.44 -2.03 -0.45
CA LEU A 77 -0.99 -3.36 -0.22
C LEU A 77 -1.96 -3.31 0.95
N ALA A 78 -3.22 -3.67 0.69
CA ALA A 78 -4.29 -3.64 1.68
C ALA A 78 -5.22 -4.86 1.53
N HIS A 79 -6.02 -5.15 2.55
CA HIS A 79 -7.07 -6.16 2.46
C HIS A 79 -8.38 -5.59 1.89
N ALA A 80 -8.67 -4.32 2.15
CA ALA A 80 -9.89 -3.64 1.71
C ALA A 80 -9.59 -2.26 1.10
N LEU A 81 -10.50 -1.81 0.23
CA LEU A 81 -10.45 -0.50 -0.41
C LEU A 81 -11.40 0.48 0.27
N GLY A 82 -10.91 1.69 0.51
CA GLY A 82 -11.77 2.83 0.85
C GLY A 82 -12.25 3.59 -0.38
N GLN A 83 -13.21 4.48 -0.17
CA GLN A 83 -13.87 5.26 -1.24
C GLN A 83 -12.91 6.21 -1.98
N ASN A 84 -11.76 6.54 -1.38
CA ASN A 84 -10.71 7.36 -1.96
C ASN A 84 -9.84 6.64 -3.02
N ILE A 85 -10.18 5.41 -3.39
CA ILE A 85 -9.33 4.58 -4.25
C ILE A 85 -9.02 5.21 -5.61
N ILE A 86 -9.98 5.94 -6.20
CA ILE A 86 -9.81 6.61 -7.50
C ILE A 86 -8.65 7.59 -7.43
N ARG A 87 -8.52 8.34 -6.32
CA ARG A 87 -7.42 9.29 -6.11
C ARG A 87 -6.09 8.59 -5.84
N MET A 88 -6.12 7.52 -5.06
CA MET A 88 -4.91 6.77 -4.73
C MET A 88 -4.30 6.09 -5.96
N ARG A 89 -5.12 5.53 -6.86
CA ARG A 89 -4.67 4.91 -8.12
C ARG A 89 -3.91 5.85 -9.05
N LYS A 90 -4.12 7.17 -8.92
CA LYS A 90 -3.35 8.16 -9.69
C LYS A 90 -1.89 8.28 -9.23
N LYS A 91 -1.58 7.86 -8.00
CA LYS A 91 -0.24 7.99 -7.40
C LYS A 91 0.42 6.64 -7.14
N TYR A 92 -0.36 5.64 -6.75
CA TYR A 92 0.11 4.35 -6.27
C TYR A 92 -0.49 3.22 -7.09
N LEU A 93 0.28 2.15 -7.33
CA LEU A 93 -0.31 0.87 -7.71
C LEU A 93 -1.01 0.25 -6.49
N ILE A 94 -2.22 -0.22 -6.68
CA ILE A 94 -3.05 -0.75 -5.59
C ILE A 94 -3.10 -2.26 -5.71
N LEU A 95 -2.67 -2.93 -4.65
CA LEU A 95 -2.65 -4.37 -4.49
C LEU A 95 -3.63 -4.74 -3.38
N ILE A 96 -4.55 -5.66 -3.68
CA ILE A 96 -5.51 -6.19 -2.72
C ILE A 96 -5.18 -7.62 -2.38
N SER A 97 -4.81 -7.81 -1.11
CA SER A 97 -4.55 -9.12 -0.54
C SER A 97 -5.86 -9.90 -0.35
N ARG A 98 -5.84 -11.17 -0.75
CA ARG A 98 -6.90 -12.13 -0.39
C ARG A 98 -6.82 -12.59 1.08
N SER A 99 -5.67 -12.46 1.71
CA SER A 99 -5.47 -12.77 3.12
C SER A 99 -5.58 -11.52 4.01
N LEU A 100 -6.04 -11.71 5.24
CA LEU A 100 -5.99 -10.71 6.30
C LEU A 100 -4.60 -10.59 6.94
N TYR A 101 -3.76 -11.62 6.82
CA TYR A 101 -2.42 -11.64 7.42
C TYR A 101 -1.40 -10.99 6.47
N ILE A 102 -0.67 -10.00 7.00
CA ILE A 102 0.31 -9.23 6.24
C ILE A 102 1.41 -10.15 5.69
N LYS A 103 1.91 -11.08 6.52
CA LYS A 103 2.97 -12.01 6.13
C LYS A 103 2.56 -12.89 4.94
N GLU A 104 1.33 -13.37 4.93
CA GLU A 104 0.82 -14.19 3.83
C GLU A 104 0.73 -13.40 2.53
N ALA A 105 0.22 -12.17 2.60
CA ALA A 105 0.14 -11.27 1.45
C ALA A 105 1.51 -10.89 0.89
N LEU A 106 2.48 -10.63 1.77
CA LEU A 106 3.85 -10.33 1.39
C LEU A 106 4.55 -11.53 0.75
N ASN A 107 4.24 -12.76 1.18
CA ASN A 107 4.73 -13.98 0.51
C ASN A 107 4.15 -14.14 -0.90
N LYS A 108 2.95 -13.61 -1.17
CA LYS A 108 2.35 -13.59 -2.52
C LYS A 108 2.89 -12.50 -3.43
N PHE A 109 3.55 -11.48 -2.88
CA PHE A 109 4.07 -10.37 -3.66
C PHE A 109 5.12 -10.82 -4.71
N PRO A 110 6.16 -11.62 -4.37
CA PRO A 110 7.13 -12.12 -5.37
C PRO A 110 6.50 -13.03 -6.43
N GLU A 111 5.46 -13.79 -6.08
CA GLU A 111 4.74 -14.66 -7.03
C GLU A 111 4.04 -13.84 -8.13
N ASN A 112 3.70 -12.59 -7.85
CA ASN A 112 2.98 -11.68 -8.74
C ASN A 112 3.88 -10.58 -9.34
N ILE A 113 5.20 -10.66 -9.16
CA ILE A 113 6.12 -9.55 -9.48
C ILE A 113 6.06 -9.15 -10.96
N GLU A 114 5.92 -10.10 -11.88
CA GLU A 114 5.85 -9.81 -13.32
C GLU A 114 4.61 -8.97 -13.64
N LEU A 115 3.44 -9.37 -13.12
CA LEU A 115 2.19 -8.65 -13.30
C LEU A 115 2.26 -7.24 -12.66
N ILE A 116 2.88 -7.13 -11.49
CA ILE A 116 3.09 -5.86 -10.79
C ILE A 116 3.95 -4.92 -11.64
N LEU A 117 5.08 -5.39 -12.16
CA LEU A 117 5.97 -4.59 -13.01
C LEU A 117 5.30 -4.15 -14.31
N GLN A 118 4.55 -5.05 -14.95
CA GLN A 118 3.77 -4.72 -16.14
C GLN A 118 2.72 -3.64 -15.86
N GLU A 119 2.04 -3.69 -14.71
CA GLU A 119 1.04 -2.68 -14.33
C GLU A 119 1.69 -1.36 -13.93
N MET A 120 2.83 -1.38 -13.23
CA MET A 120 3.59 -0.17 -12.88
C MET A 120 4.10 0.59 -14.11
N ALA A 121 4.44 -0.14 -15.19
CA ALA A 121 4.87 0.45 -16.46
C ALA A 121 3.77 1.24 -17.19
N LYS A 122 2.49 1.02 -16.84
CA LYS A 122 1.36 1.77 -17.39
C LYS A 122 1.23 3.15 -16.77
N LYS A 123 0.62 4.08 -17.52
CA LYS A 123 0.37 5.44 -17.05
C LYS A 123 -0.76 5.45 -16.00
N ASN A 124 -0.59 6.26 -14.95
CA ASN A 124 -1.43 6.36 -13.76
C ASN A 124 -2.91 5.93 -13.89
N GLU A 125 -3.69 6.58 -14.76
CA GLU A 125 -5.15 6.36 -14.85
C GLU A 125 -5.53 5.02 -15.49
N GLU A 126 -4.60 4.38 -16.20
CA GLU A 126 -4.76 3.04 -16.79
C GLU A 126 -4.49 1.91 -15.79
N ARG A 127 -3.84 2.20 -14.65
CA ARG A 127 -3.41 1.20 -13.68
C ARG A 127 -4.58 0.54 -12.99
N LYS A 128 -4.74 -0.75 -13.20
CA LYS A 128 -5.76 -1.59 -12.55
C LYS A 128 -5.40 -1.84 -11.09
N VAL A 129 -6.42 -2.11 -10.29
CA VAL A 129 -6.23 -2.74 -8.98
C VAL A 129 -5.91 -4.21 -9.23
N LEU A 130 -4.80 -4.68 -8.67
CA LEU A 130 -4.41 -6.10 -8.76
C LEU A 130 -4.87 -6.82 -7.49
N LYS A 131 -5.36 -8.04 -7.62
CA LYS A 131 -5.67 -8.91 -6.49
C LYS A 131 -4.58 -9.97 -6.39
N ILE A 132 -3.85 -9.99 -5.27
CA ILE A 132 -2.71 -10.89 -5.04
C ILE A 132 -2.92 -11.77 -3.80
#